data_AF-A0AAE1F0C0-F1
#
_entry.id   AF-A0AAE1F0C0-F1
#
_cell.length_a   1.000
_cell.length_b   1.000
_cell.length_c   1.000
_cell.angle_alpha   90.00
_cell.angle_beta   90.00
_cell.angle_gamma   90.00
#
_symmetry.space_group_name_H-M   'P 1'
#
loop_
_entity.id
_entity.type
_entity.pdbx_description
1 polymer ?
#
loop_
_entity_poly.entity_id
_entity_poly.type
_entity_poly.pdbx_seq_one_letter_code
_entity_poly.pdbx_strand_id
1 'polypeptide(L)'
;MPPKSRKVAVMGYRSVGKSSLCIQFVDGQFVDSYDPTIENIFTKKLKVRGQEYGLELVDTAGQDEYSIFPAQYSMDIHGYVLVYSITSEKSFEVAQVIYDKILDMMGKVTVPVVLVGNKTDLHVERVVTTDAGRRVADKWKAVFLETSAKQHESVSDIFTRVILEIEKADGNLGQSDKCCLS
;
A
#
# COMPACT_ATOMS: atom_id res chain seq x y z
N MET A 1 2.46 0.09 -26.64
CA MET A 1 2.55 -1.14 -25.82
C MET A 1 1.14 -1.53 -25.43
N PRO A 2 0.76 -2.83 -25.42
CA PRO A 2 -0.58 -3.24 -25.02
C PRO A 2 -0.84 -2.86 -23.55
N PRO A 3 -2.07 -2.50 -23.15
CA PRO A 3 -2.41 -2.24 -21.76
C PRO A 3 -2.10 -3.45 -20.86
N LYS A 4 -1.59 -3.21 -19.65
CA LYS A 4 -1.34 -4.23 -18.63
C LYS A 4 -2.43 -4.17 -17.55
N SER A 5 -2.78 -5.30 -16.96
CA SER A 5 -3.64 -5.34 -15.77
C SER A 5 -2.81 -5.69 -14.53
N ARG A 6 -3.07 -5.00 -13.42
CA ARG A 6 -2.43 -5.24 -12.13
C ARG A 6 -3.46 -5.21 -11.02
N LYS A 7 -3.36 -6.16 -10.09
CA LYS A 7 -4.21 -6.27 -8.92
C LYS A 7 -3.40 -6.07 -7.65
N VAL A 8 -3.81 -5.14 -6.81
CA VAL A 8 -3.11 -4.73 -5.60
C VAL A 8 -4.04 -4.86 -4.41
N ALA A 9 -3.59 -5.52 -3.35
CA ALA A 9 -4.32 -5.56 -2.09
C ALA A 9 -3.88 -4.42 -1.16
N VAL A 10 -4.85 -3.72 -0.58
CA VAL A 10 -4.61 -2.65 0.40
C VAL A 10 -4.99 -3.19 1.77
N MET A 11 -4.00 -3.37 2.64
CA MET A 11 -4.13 -4.06 3.92
C MET A 11 -3.58 -3.23 5.07
N GLY A 12 -4.00 -3.56 6.29
CA GLY A 12 -3.63 -2.84 7.50
C GLY A 12 -4.71 -2.91 8.57
N TYR A 13 -4.39 -2.32 9.72
CA TYR A 13 -5.31 -2.30 10.86
C TYR A 13 -6.64 -1.60 10.54
N ARG A 14 -7.65 -1.78 11.38
CA ARG A 14 -8.91 -1.03 11.26
C ARG A 14 -8.66 0.47 11.40
N SER A 15 -9.46 1.27 10.70
CA SER A 15 -9.47 2.75 10.80
C SER A 15 -8.15 3.47 10.46
N VAL A 16 -7.20 2.82 9.78
CA VAL A 16 -5.95 3.44 9.30
C VAL A 16 -6.13 4.27 8.03
N GLY A 17 -7.29 4.18 7.37
CA GLY A 17 -7.63 4.94 6.17
C GLY A 17 -7.39 4.23 4.83
N LYS A 18 -7.46 2.89 4.79
CA LYS A 18 -7.33 2.09 3.56
C LYS A 18 -8.35 2.52 2.49
N SER A 19 -9.63 2.48 2.84
CA SER A 19 -10.73 2.92 1.96
C SER A 19 -10.58 4.38 1.55
N SER A 20 -10.20 5.27 2.49
CA SER A 20 -9.96 6.69 2.17
C SER A 20 -8.85 6.90 1.15
N LEU A 21 -7.77 6.11 1.19
CA LEU A 21 -6.70 6.15 0.19
C LEU A 21 -7.18 5.62 -1.16
N CYS A 22 -7.94 4.53 -1.19
CA CYS A 22 -8.51 3.97 -2.42
C CYS A 22 -9.48 4.96 -3.09
N ILE A 23 -10.41 5.53 -2.32
CA ILE A 23 -11.40 6.52 -2.80
C ILE A 23 -10.70 7.79 -3.27
N GLN A 24 -9.75 8.31 -2.49
CA GLN A 24 -8.99 9.49 -2.91
C GLN A 24 -8.22 9.22 -4.20
N PHE A 25 -7.64 8.03 -4.35
CA PHE A 25 -6.96 7.67 -5.58
C PHE A 25 -7.92 7.52 -6.75
N VAL A 26 -9.09 6.90 -6.58
CA VAL A 26 -10.00 6.61 -7.71
C VAL A 26 -10.85 7.81 -8.07
N ASP A 27 -11.51 8.40 -7.08
CA ASP A 27 -12.54 9.42 -7.25
C ASP A 27 -12.03 10.85 -7.02
N GLY A 28 -10.82 11.02 -6.47
CA GLY A 28 -10.28 12.34 -6.14
C GLY A 28 -11.03 13.02 -5.00
N GLN A 29 -11.69 12.24 -4.15
CA GLN A 29 -12.50 12.71 -3.04
C GLN A 29 -12.00 12.16 -1.71
N PHE A 30 -12.19 12.96 -0.66
CA PHE A 30 -12.01 12.53 0.71
C PHE A 30 -13.37 12.54 1.42
N VAL A 31 -13.70 11.43 2.09
CA VAL A 31 -14.95 11.26 2.83
C VAL A 31 -14.62 11.09 4.31
N ASP A 32 -15.16 11.98 5.16
CA ASP A 32 -14.87 12.03 6.60
C ASP A 32 -15.45 10.83 7.38
N SER A 33 -16.55 10.25 6.91
CA SER A 33 -17.22 9.12 7.55
C SER A 33 -17.34 7.93 6.60
N TYR A 34 -16.94 6.76 7.06
CA TYR A 34 -17.03 5.53 6.29
C TYR A 34 -17.46 4.36 7.18
N ASP A 35 -18.31 3.48 6.64
CA ASP A 35 -18.72 2.25 7.32
C ASP A 35 -17.59 1.23 7.34
N PRO A 36 -17.47 0.36 8.36
CA PRO A 36 -16.43 -0.67 8.37
C PRO A 36 -16.42 -1.52 7.10
N THR A 37 -15.29 -1.54 6.40
CA THR A 37 -15.10 -2.31 5.17
C THR A 37 -15.17 -3.81 5.42
N ILE A 38 -15.90 -4.54 4.56
CA ILE A 38 -15.80 -5.99 4.44
C ILE A 38 -14.76 -6.32 3.38
N GLU A 39 -15.06 -5.99 2.12
CA GLU A 39 -14.13 -5.95 1.00
C GLU A 39 -14.74 -5.06 -0.08
N ASN A 40 -13.94 -4.23 -0.73
CA ASN A 40 -14.36 -3.45 -1.89
C ASN A 40 -13.31 -3.51 -2.99
N ILE A 41 -13.76 -3.50 -4.24
CA ILE A 41 -12.88 -3.48 -5.40
C ILE A 41 -13.04 -2.13 -6.10
N PHE A 42 -11.94 -1.39 -6.20
CA PHE A 42 -11.87 -0.16 -6.98
C PHE A 42 -11.04 -0.40 -8.23
N THR A 43 -11.39 0.26 -9.35
CA THR A 43 -10.62 0.16 -10.59
C THR A 43 -10.25 1.55 -11.10
N LYS A 44 -8.99 1.72 -11.53
CA LYS A 44 -8.54 2.96 -12.16
C LYS A 44 -7.58 2.66 -13.30
N LYS A 45 -7.79 3.34 -14.43
CA LYS A 45 -6.82 3.38 -15.52
C LYS A 45 -5.80 4.47 -15.24
N LEU A 46 -4.52 4.16 -15.39
CA LEU A 46 -3.43 5.10 -15.20
C LEU A 46 -2.27 4.80 -16.15
N LYS A 47 -1.41 5.78 -16.37
CA LYS A 47 -0.21 5.64 -17.20
C LYS A 47 1.03 5.84 -16.36
N VAL A 48 1.89 4.83 -16.28
CA VAL A 48 3.15 4.87 -15.53
C VAL A 48 4.29 4.65 -16.53
N ARG A 49 5.22 5.61 -16.62
CA ARG A 49 6.38 5.57 -17.54
C ARG A 49 6.01 5.24 -19.00
N GLY A 50 4.91 5.81 -19.49
CA GLY A 50 4.46 5.59 -20.86
C GLY A 50 3.62 4.32 -21.08
N GLN A 51 3.59 3.39 -20.13
CA GLN A 51 2.78 2.16 -20.18
C GLN A 51 1.41 2.39 -19.53
N GLU A 52 0.34 1.93 -20.19
CA GLU A 52 -1.01 1.98 -19.66
C GLU A 52 -1.31 0.77 -18.77
N TYR A 53 -1.97 1.04 -17.64
CA TYR A 53 -2.36 0.05 -16.65
C TYR A 53 -3.86 0.16 -16.34
N GLY A 54 -4.54 -0.98 -16.28
CA GLY A 54 -5.78 -1.15 -15.50
C GLY A 54 -5.41 -1.66 -14.11
N LEU A 55 -5.55 -0.80 -13.10
CA LEU A 55 -5.23 -1.15 -11.72
C LEU A 55 -6.53 -1.50 -10.98
N GLU A 56 -6.56 -2.71 -10.42
CA GLU A 56 -7.59 -3.19 -9.51
C GLU A 56 -7.06 -3.09 -8.07
N LEU A 57 -7.75 -2.32 -7.22
CA LEU A 57 -7.45 -2.17 -5.81
C LEU A 57 -8.44 -2.97 -4.99
N VAL A 58 -7.94 -3.95 -4.24
CA VAL A 58 -8.72 -4.73 -3.28
C VAL A 58 -8.56 -4.08 -1.92
N ASP A 59 -9.54 -3.25 -1.55
CA ASP A 59 -9.64 -2.66 -0.22
C ASP A 59 -10.22 -3.70 0.76
N THR A 60 -9.43 -4.10 1.74
CA THR A 60 -9.80 -5.19 2.66
C THR A 60 -10.38 -4.65 3.96
N ALA A 61 -11.13 -5.48 4.68
CA ALA A 61 -11.41 -5.26 6.10
C ALA A 61 -10.10 -4.99 6.89
N GLY A 62 -10.23 -4.23 7.99
CA GLY A 62 -9.14 -4.09 8.95
C GLY A 62 -8.82 -5.41 9.63
N GLN A 63 -7.54 -5.79 9.62
CA GLN A 63 -7.05 -6.99 10.32
C GLN A 63 -6.47 -6.59 11.68
N ASP A 64 -6.46 -7.51 12.62
CA ASP A 64 -5.68 -7.44 13.86
C ASP A 64 -4.52 -8.45 13.85
N GLU A 65 -3.71 -8.48 14.91
CA GLU A 65 -2.57 -9.37 15.01
C GLU A 65 -2.94 -10.87 14.97
N TYR A 66 -4.15 -11.23 15.40
CA TYR A 66 -4.62 -12.62 15.49
C TYR A 66 -5.39 -13.07 14.24
N SER A 67 -5.75 -12.14 13.37
CA SER A 67 -6.50 -12.40 12.13
C SER A 67 -5.75 -13.40 11.25
N ILE A 68 -6.45 -14.44 10.80
CA ILE A 68 -5.90 -15.39 9.82
C ILE A 68 -5.77 -14.67 8.48
N PHE A 69 -4.62 -14.79 7.82
CA PHE A 69 -4.43 -14.22 6.49
C PHE A 69 -5.33 -14.94 5.47
N PRO A 70 -6.26 -14.24 4.80
CA PRO A 70 -7.14 -14.89 3.83
C PRO A 70 -6.33 -15.40 2.62
N ALA A 71 -6.37 -16.71 2.36
CA ALA A 71 -5.62 -17.34 1.26
C ALA A 71 -5.97 -16.77 -0.14
N GLN A 72 -7.14 -16.16 -0.29
CA GLN A 72 -7.50 -15.46 -1.52
C GLN A 72 -6.56 -14.29 -1.84
N TYR A 73 -5.92 -13.68 -0.83
CA TYR A 73 -4.98 -12.57 -1.05
C TYR A 73 -3.54 -13.02 -1.30
N SER A 74 -3.25 -14.32 -1.30
CA SER A 74 -1.99 -14.89 -1.81
C SER A 74 -2.12 -15.37 -3.27
N MET A 75 -3.34 -15.41 -3.81
CA MET A 75 -3.60 -15.79 -5.20
C MET A 75 -3.99 -14.56 -6.02
N ASP A 76 -3.45 -14.41 -7.22
CA ASP A 76 -3.80 -13.32 -8.17
C ASP A 76 -3.54 -11.89 -7.67
N ILE A 77 -2.84 -11.70 -6.54
CA ILE A 77 -2.34 -10.40 -6.11
C ILE A 77 -0.94 -10.17 -6.64
N HIS A 78 -0.74 -9.05 -7.33
CA HIS A 78 0.53 -8.68 -7.93
C HIS A 78 1.43 -7.90 -6.95
N GLY A 79 0.83 -7.08 -6.08
CA GLY A 79 1.56 -6.33 -5.06
C GLY A 79 0.66 -5.88 -3.90
N TYR A 80 1.27 -5.38 -2.84
CA TYR A 80 0.58 -5.02 -1.60
C TYR A 80 0.89 -3.59 -1.17
N VAL A 81 -0.12 -2.92 -0.63
CA VAL A 81 0.03 -1.65 0.08
C VAL A 81 -0.32 -1.90 1.54
N LEU A 82 0.67 -1.80 2.41
CA LEU A 82 0.50 -1.98 3.85
C LEU A 82 0.37 -0.62 4.53
N VAL A 83 -0.78 -0.36 5.12
CA VAL A 83 -1.15 0.95 5.67
C VAL A 83 -1.18 0.89 7.19
N TYR A 84 -0.52 1.84 7.84
CA TYR A 84 -0.68 2.13 9.26
C TYR A 84 -1.01 3.61 9.47
N SER A 85 -1.50 3.98 10.65
CA SER A 85 -1.71 5.37 11.04
C SER A 85 -0.53 5.85 11.86
N ILE A 86 0.03 7.03 11.54
CA ILE A 86 1.13 7.61 12.34
C ILE A 86 0.70 7.91 13.79
N THR A 87 -0.60 7.94 14.05
CA THR A 87 -1.23 8.17 15.37
C THR A 87 -1.54 6.88 16.13
N SER A 88 -1.13 5.70 15.62
CA SER A 88 -1.41 4.42 16.26
C SER A 88 -0.24 3.45 16.14
N GLU A 89 0.51 3.29 17.23
CA GLU A 89 1.58 2.29 17.33
C GLU A 89 1.07 0.88 17.08
N LYS A 90 -0.12 0.55 17.62
CA LYS A 90 -0.78 -0.74 17.35
C LYS A 90 -0.97 -1.01 15.87
N SER A 91 -1.39 -0.01 15.10
CA SER A 91 -1.57 -0.18 13.65
C SER A 91 -0.26 -0.45 12.92
N PHE A 92 0.85 0.10 13.42
CA PHE A 92 2.20 -0.10 12.89
C PHE A 92 2.73 -1.51 13.20
N GLU A 93 2.50 -2.02 14.42
CA GLU A 93 2.79 -3.41 14.78
C GLU A 93 2.02 -4.40 13.90
N VAL A 94 0.71 -4.17 13.73
CA VAL A 94 -0.14 -5.06 12.90
C VAL A 94 0.29 -5.05 11.44
N ALA A 95 0.73 -3.91 10.89
CA ALA A 95 1.26 -3.88 9.52
C ALA A 95 2.47 -4.80 9.35
N GLN A 96 3.33 -4.92 10.37
CA GLN A 96 4.47 -5.84 10.34
C GLN A 96 4.02 -7.30 10.43
N VAL A 97 3.06 -7.60 11.30
CA VAL A 97 2.49 -8.96 11.39
C VAL A 97 1.82 -9.38 10.08
N ILE A 98 1.12 -8.47 9.40
CA ILE A 98 0.53 -8.75 8.07
C ILE A 98 1.63 -9.03 7.04
N TYR A 99 2.72 -8.26 7.05
CA TYR A 99 3.85 -8.49 6.15
C TYR A 99 4.46 -9.89 6.32
N ASP A 100 4.73 -10.30 7.56
CA ASP A 100 5.28 -11.63 7.84
C ASP A 100 4.33 -12.75 7.36
N LYS A 101 3.02 -12.60 7.61
CA LYS A 101 1.99 -13.52 7.09
C LYS A 101 1.96 -13.59 5.56
N ILE A 102 2.16 -12.46 4.85
CA ILE A 102 2.24 -12.44 3.39
C ILE A 102 3.44 -13.26 2.92
N LEU A 103 4.62 -13.07 3.51
CA LEU A 103 5.82 -13.83 3.13
C LEU A 103 5.64 -15.34 3.35
N ASP A 104 5.10 -15.71 4.51
CA ASP A 104 4.83 -17.11 4.86
C ASP A 104 3.87 -17.76 3.87
N MET A 105 2.77 -17.08 3.53
CA MET A 105 1.76 -17.59 2.59
C MET A 105 2.27 -17.66 1.15
N MET A 106 3.12 -16.72 0.74
CA MET A 106 3.68 -16.68 -0.62
C MET A 106 4.88 -17.62 -0.80
N GLY A 107 5.50 -18.08 0.29
CA GLY A 107 6.74 -18.85 0.26
C GLY A 107 7.90 -18.08 -0.40
N LYS A 108 7.90 -16.75 -0.32
CA LYS A 108 8.86 -15.86 -0.98
C LYS A 108 9.72 -15.12 0.03
N VAL A 109 10.94 -14.78 -0.37
CA VAL A 109 11.84 -13.92 0.43
C VAL A 109 11.45 -12.45 0.36
N THR A 110 10.87 -12.03 -0.76
CA THR A 110 10.40 -10.65 -1.00
C THR A 110 9.15 -10.66 -1.87
N VAL A 111 8.27 -9.68 -1.65
CA VAL A 111 7.09 -9.39 -2.47
C VAL A 111 7.02 -7.89 -2.78
N PRO A 112 6.39 -7.47 -3.90
CA PRO A 112 6.19 -6.04 -4.17
C PRO A 112 5.31 -5.40 -3.10
N VAL A 113 5.91 -4.55 -2.27
CA VAL A 113 5.23 -3.90 -1.14
C VAL A 113 5.57 -2.41 -1.08
N VAL A 114 4.55 -1.62 -0.77
CA VAL A 114 4.71 -0.24 -0.30
C VAL A 114 4.17 -0.16 1.13
N LEU A 115 5.01 0.25 2.08
CA LEU A 115 4.61 0.59 3.45
C LEU A 115 4.20 2.07 3.50
N VAL A 116 3.01 2.33 4.04
CA VAL A 116 2.39 3.66 4.07
C VAL A 116 2.06 4.08 5.50
N GLY A 117 2.71 5.15 5.96
CA GLY A 117 2.33 5.88 7.18
C GLY A 117 1.28 6.94 6.86
N ASN A 118 0.01 6.63 7.08
CA ASN A 118 -1.11 7.52 6.77
C ASN A 118 -1.43 8.49 7.92
N LYS A 119 -2.25 9.50 7.62
CA LYS A 119 -2.75 10.56 8.52
C LYS A 119 -1.68 11.56 8.96
N THR A 120 -0.74 11.89 8.07
CA THR A 120 0.28 12.93 8.32
C THR A 120 -0.29 14.31 8.64
N ASP A 121 -1.54 14.60 8.28
CA ASP A 121 -2.24 15.81 8.71
C ASP A 121 -2.40 15.89 10.23
N LEU A 122 -2.47 14.75 10.92
CA LEU A 122 -2.54 14.64 12.39
C LEU A 122 -1.14 14.61 13.04
N HIS A 123 -0.22 15.44 12.57
CA HIS A 123 1.18 15.47 13.01
C HIS A 123 1.36 15.70 14.52
N VAL A 124 0.43 16.41 15.18
CA VAL A 124 0.45 16.64 16.64
C VAL A 124 0.16 15.35 17.43
N GLU A 125 -0.62 14.44 16.85
CA GLU A 125 -0.97 13.14 17.45
C GLU A 125 0.01 12.03 17.04
N ARG A 126 1.13 12.37 16.40
CA ARG A 126 2.11 11.39 15.92
C ARG A 126 2.72 10.63 17.10
N VAL A 127 2.60 9.31 17.04
CA VAL A 127 3.27 8.37 17.96
C VAL A 127 4.27 7.46 17.25
N VAL A 128 4.14 7.29 15.92
CA VAL A 128 5.11 6.55 15.10
C VAL A 128 5.97 7.54 14.32
N THR A 129 7.29 7.50 14.56
CA THR A 129 8.24 8.37 13.85
C THR A 129 8.42 7.92 12.39
N THR A 130 8.68 8.89 11.52
CA THR A 130 9.00 8.63 10.10
C THR A 130 10.21 7.67 9.97
N ASP A 131 11.21 7.81 10.84
CA ASP A 131 12.38 6.93 10.85
C ASP A 131 12.06 5.49 11.26
N ALA A 132 11.08 5.27 12.15
CA ALA A 132 10.63 3.92 12.49
C ALA A 132 10.02 3.22 11.28
N GLY A 133 9.13 3.91 10.55
CA GLY A 133 8.55 3.39 9.31
C GLY A 133 9.60 3.10 8.25
N ARG A 134 10.55 4.03 8.05
CA ARG A 134 11.67 3.86 7.11
C ARG A 134 12.53 2.65 7.44
N ARG A 135 12.95 2.49 8.71
CA ARG A 135 13.76 1.33 9.13
C ARG A 135 13.09 0.00 8.85
N VAL A 136 11.78 -0.09 9.07
CA VAL A 136 11.00 -1.31 8.79
C VAL A 136 10.96 -1.58 7.28
N ALA A 137 10.66 -0.57 6.46
CA ALA A 137 10.66 -0.74 5.01
C ALA A 137 12.03 -1.12 4.44
N ASP A 138 13.12 -0.54 4.97
CA ASP A 138 14.49 -0.87 4.59
C ASP A 138 14.81 -2.35 4.88
N LYS A 139 14.38 -2.87 6.04
CA LYS A 139 14.50 -4.29 6.39
C LYS A 139 13.76 -5.18 5.38
N TRP A 140 12.61 -4.74 4.90
CA TRP A 140 11.79 -5.45 3.92
C TRP A 140 12.27 -5.27 2.47
N LYS A 141 13.21 -4.34 2.24
CA LYS A 141 13.56 -3.85 0.90
C LYS A 141 12.33 -3.31 0.14
N ALA A 142 11.38 -2.75 0.89
CA ALA A 142 10.14 -2.18 0.40
C ALA A 142 10.24 -0.65 0.26
N VAL A 143 9.32 -0.06 -0.48
CA VAL A 143 9.19 1.41 -0.55
C VAL A 143 8.44 1.91 0.69
N PHE A 144 8.88 3.02 1.26
CA PHE A 144 8.20 3.73 2.34
C PHE A 144 7.71 5.10 1.89
N LEU A 145 6.45 5.41 2.21
CA LEU A 145 5.85 6.73 2.01
C LEU A 145 5.04 7.11 3.26
N GLU A 146 5.01 8.41 3.58
CA GLU A 146 4.00 8.95 4.47
C GLU A 146 3.01 9.79 3.67
N THR A 147 1.74 9.77 4.06
CA THR A 147 0.68 10.40 3.28
C THR A 147 -0.44 10.91 4.18
N SER A 148 -1.34 11.70 3.60
CA SER A 148 -2.66 11.96 4.14
C SER A 148 -3.66 11.66 3.05
N ALA A 149 -4.74 10.94 3.37
CA ALA A 149 -5.85 10.75 2.44
C ALA A 149 -6.52 12.07 2.01
N LYS A 150 -6.21 13.20 2.66
CA LYS A 150 -6.65 14.55 2.24
C LYS A 150 -5.79 15.15 1.12
N GLN A 151 -4.64 14.54 0.78
CA GLN A 151 -3.67 15.06 -0.19
C GLN A 151 -3.58 14.14 -1.42
N HIS A 152 -4.28 14.50 -2.50
CA HIS A 152 -4.40 13.65 -3.70
C HIS A 152 -3.06 13.25 -4.35
N GLU A 153 -2.09 14.17 -4.44
CA GLU A 153 -0.78 13.91 -5.06
C GLU A 153 -0.01 12.82 -4.29
N SER A 154 0.11 12.96 -2.98
CA SER A 154 0.73 11.99 -2.08
C SER A 154 0.08 10.60 -2.14
N VAL A 155 -1.23 10.54 -2.41
CA VAL A 155 -1.95 9.26 -2.57
C VAL A 155 -1.64 8.61 -3.93
N SER A 156 -1.57 9.39 -5.01
CA SER A 156 -1.25 8.89 -6.35
C SER A 156 0.14 8.27 -6.44
N ASP A 157 1.09 8.79 -5.66
CA ASP A 157 2.46 8.26 -5.59
C ASP A 157 2.52 6.84 -5.03
N ILE A 158 1.65 6.48 -4.08
CA ILE A 158 1.58 5.13 -3.48
C ILE A 158 1.31 4.09 -4.57
N PHE A 159 0.24 4.30 -5.33
CA PHE A 159 -0.22 3.36 -6.34
C PHE A 159 0.69 3.36 -7.57
N THR A 160 1.35 4.47 -7.86
CA THR A 160 2.42 4.52 -8.87
C THR A 160 3.63 3.69 -8.41
N ARG A 161 4.07 3.82 -7.15
CA ARG A 161 5.23 3.10 -6.61
C ARG A 161 5.01 1.61 -6.50
N VAL A 162 3.82 1.15 -6.10
CA VAL A 162 3.55 -0.29 -6.04
C VAL A 162 3.57 -0.90 -7.45
N ILE A 163 3.07 -0.21 -8.48
CA ILE A 163 3.20 -0.66 -9.87
C ILE A 163 4.68 -0.80 -10.27
N LEU A 164 5.52 0.18 -9.94
CA LEU A 164 6.96 0.11 -10.25
C LEU A 164 7.64 -1.07 -9.54
N GLU A 165 7.34 -1.33 -8.27
CA GLU A 165 7.89 -2.50 -7.57
C GLU A 165 7.39 -3.82 -8.16
N ILE A 166 6.14 -3.88 -8.63
CA ILE A 166 5.62 -5.05 -9.36
C ILE A 166 6.42 -5.27 -10.66
N GLU A 167 6.58 -4.23 -11.47
CA GLU A 167 7.31 -4.36 -12.74
C GLU A 167 8.79 -4.71 -12.54
N LYS A 168 9.40 -4.21 -11.46
CA LYS A 168 10.76 -4.58 -11.06
C LYS A 168 10.85 -6.05 -10.65
N ALA A 169 9.88 -6.56 -9.90
CA ALA A 169 9.82 -7.97 -9.54
C ALA A 169 9.54 -8.89 -10.76
N ASP A 170 8.76 -8.42 -11.72
CA ASP A 170 8.51 -9.11 -13.00
C ASP A 170 9.73 -9.07 -13.95
N GLY A 171 10.79 -8.33 -13.62
CA GLY A 171 11.97 -8.16 -14.48
C GLY A 171 11.78 -7.20 -15.65
N ASN A 172 10.70 -6.42 -15.65
CA ASN A 172 10.34 -5.48 -16.72
C ASN A 172 11.04 -4.11 -16.56
N LEU A 173 11.62 -3.82 -15.39
CA LEU A 173 12.45 -2.64 -15.15
C LEU A 173 13.92 -3.07 -15.01
N GLY A 174 14.79 -2.54 -15.88
CA GLY A 174 16.24 -2.72 -15.76
C GLY A 174 16.78 -2.06 -14.48
N GLN A 175 17.94 -2.51 -13.98
CA GLN A 175 18.60 -2.00 -12.76
C GLN A 175 18.98 -0.49 -12.78
N SER A 176 18.66 0.23 -13.84
CA SER A 176 19.16 1.57 -14.14
C SER A 176 18.19 2.71 -13.78
N ASP A 177 17.51 2.62 -12.65
CA ASP A 177 16.76 3.75 -12.05
C ASP A 177 17.15 4.05 -10.60
N LYS A 178 18.43 3.84 -10.27
CA LYS A 178 19.06 4.66 -9.22
C LYS A 178 19.21 6.08 -9.76
N CYS A 179 18.15 6.87 -9.78
CA CYS A 179 18.31 8.32 -9.92
C CYS A 179 17.32 9.07 -9.04
N CYS A 180 17.93 9.72 -8.05
CA CYS A 180 17.73 11.14 -7.77
C CYS A 180 16.39 11.53 -7.13
N LEU A 181 16.30 11.34 -5.81
CA LEU A 181 15.67 12.31 -4.93
C LEU A 181 16.74 12.77 -3.94
N SER A 182 17.53 13.75 -4.39
CA SER A 182 18.33 14.65 -3.56
C SER A 182 17.45 15.77 -3.03
#